data_AF-A0A374CJQ8-F1
#
_entry.id   AF-A0A374CJQ8-F1
#
_cell.length_a   1.000
_cell.length_b   1.000
_cell.length_c   1.000
_cell.angle_alpha   90.00
_cell.angle_beta   90.00
_cell.angle_gamma   90.00
#
_symmetry.space_group_name_H-M   'P 1'
#
loop_
_entity.id
_entity.type
_entity.pdbx_description
1 polymer ?
#
loop_
_entity_poly.entity_id
_entity_poly.type
_entity_poly.pdbx_seq_one_letter_code
_entity_poly.pdbx_strand_id
1 'polypeptide(L)'
;MGNSKIDMNILAKRVELLEMRVKELTSVEPEALNERLSKIEERYFSNKEMLTTTEVAEYLGVSQSQIYKLTMNMEIPHYKPQGKTIYFDKKELLKWMRNNHITPARKDSANK
;
A
#
# COMPACT_ATOMS: atom_id res chain seq x y z
N MET A 1 -18.12 -51.31 -29.18
CA MET A 1 -18.39 -49.86 -29.06
C MET A 1 -17.31 -49.13 -29.85
N GLY A 2 -17.66 -48.47 -30.96
CA GLY A 2 -16.69 -47.89 -31.88
C GLY A 2 -16.17 -46.55 -31.37
N ASN A 3 -14.91 -46.50 -30.95
CA ASN A 3 -14.20 -45.24 -30.72
C ASN A 3 -14.10 -44.50 -32.06
N SER A 4 -14.97 -43.52 -32.25
CA SER A 4 -14.88 -42.61 -33.39
C SER A 4 -13.62 -41.78 -33.19
N LYS A 5 -12.57 -42.07 -33.97
CA LYS A 5 -11.37 -41.24 -34.04
C LYS A 5 -11.83 -39.86 -34.49
N ILE A 6 -11.83 -38.89 -33.57
CA ILE A 6 -12.13 -37.50 -33.91
C ILE A 6 -11.08 -37.08 -34.94
N ASP A 7 -11.54 -36.56 -36.07
CA ASP A 7 -10.66 -36.04 -37.11
C ASP A 7 -9.74 -34.98 -36.50
N MET A 8 -8.44 -35.20 -36.62
CA MET A 8 -7.41 -34.28 -36.10
C MET A 8 -7.56 -32.86 -36.64
N ASN A 9 -8.10 -32.71 -37.85
CA ASN A 9 -8.36 -31.41 -38.46
C ASN A 9 -9.53 -30.68 -37.79
N ILE A 10 -10.56 -31.42 -37.36
CA ILE A 10 -11.66 -30.86 -36.56
C ILE A 10 -11.14 -30.46 -35.19
N LEU A 11 -10.27 -31.26 -34.59
CA LEU A 11 -9.67 -30.95 -33.29
C LEU A 11 -8.79 -29.69 -33.38
N ALA A 12 -7.95 -29.57 -34.41
CA ALA A 12 -7.08 -28.41 -34.64
C ALA A 12 -7.88 -27.11 -34.77
N LYS A 13 -8.95 -27.11 -35.58
CA LYS A 13 -9.84 -25.94 -35.73
C LYS A 13 -10.52 -25.55 -34.41
N ARG A 14 -10.93 -26.54 -33.61
CA ARG A 14 -11.54 -26.26 -32.29
C ARG A 14 -10.53 -25.68 -31.31
N VAL A 15 -9.28 -26.12 -31.35
CA VAL A 15 -8.20 -25.57 -30.51
C VAL A 15 -7.88 -24.13 -30.91
N GLU A 16 -7.73 -23.85 -32.21
CA GLU A 16 -7.50 -22.50 -32.72
C GLU A 16 -8.61 -21.53 -32.28
N LEU A 17 -9.87 -21.97 -32.37
CA LEU A 17 -11.02 -21.17 -31.96
C LEU A 17 -11.06 -20.92 -30.44
N LEU A 18 -10.58 -21.88 -29.64
CA LEU A 18 -10.41 -21.72 -28.19
C LEU A 18 -9.28 -20.74 -27.88
N GLU A 19 -8.14 -20.82 -28.57
CA GLU A 19 -7.01 -19.90 -28.37
C GLU A 19 -7.40 -18.45 -28.66
N MET A 20 -8.13 -18.22 -29.76
CA MET A 20 -8.68 -16.89 -30.09
C MET A 20 -9.64 -16.41 -28.99
N ARG A 21 -10.53 -17.27 -28.49
CA ARG A 21 -11.50 -16.89 -27.46
C ARG A 21 -10.86 -16.64 -26.10
N VAL A 22 -9.83 -17.40 -25.72
CA VAL A 22 -9.05 -17.17 -24.50
C VAL A 22 -8.32 -15.83 -24.58
N LYS A 23 -7.76 -15.47 -25.74
CA LYS A 23 -7.13 -14.16 -25.98
C LYS A 23 -8.09 -12.98 -25.83
N GLU A 24 -9.36 -13.16 -26.20
CA GLU A 24 -10.40 -12.15 -25.98
C GLU A 24 -10.85 -12.07 -24.51
N LEU A 25 -10.83 -13.18 -23.77
CA LEU A 25 -11.18 -13.20 -22.34
C LEU A 25 -10.13 -12.50 -21.47
N THR A 26 -8.88 -12.42 -21.93
CA THR A 26 -7.80 -11.66 -21.28
C THR A 26 -7.80 -10.17 -21.65
N SER A 27 -8.93 -9.59 -22.08
CA SER A 27 -9.06 -8.17 -22.48
C SER A 27 -8.70 -7.13 -21.41
N VAL A 28 -8.35 -7.55 -20.20
CA VAL A 28 -7.75 -6.69 -19.19
C VAL A 28 -6.32 -7.17 -18.98
N GLU A 29 -5.38 -6.47 -19.59
CA GLU A 29 -3.95 -6.61 -19.28
C GLU A 29 -3.78 -6.50 -17.76
N PRO A 30 -3.35 -7.56 -17.06
CA PRO A 30 -3.21 -7.56 -15.60
C PRO A 30 -2.38 -6.38 -15.08
N GLU A 31 -1.41 -5.94 -15.88
CA GLU A 31 -0.56 -4.78 -15.64
C GLU A 31 -1.36 -3.47 -15.58
N ALA A 32 -2.31 -3.26 -16.50
CA ALA A 32 -3.15 -2.07 -16.52
C ALA A 32 -4.13 -2.04 -15.33
N LEU A 33 -4.59 -3.21 -14.88
CA LEU A 33 -5.41 -3.34 -13.68
C LEU A 33 -4.60 -3.03 -12.42
N ASN A 34 -3.40 -3.59 -12.30
CA ASN A 34 -2.49 -3.31 -11.18
C ASN A 34 -2.12 -1.83 -11.13
N GLU A 35 -1.79 -1.20 -12.26
CA GLU A 35 -1.50 0.23 -12.31
C GLU A 35 -2.69 1.06 -11.80
N ARG A 36 -3.91 0.69 -12.19
CA ARG A 36 -5.12 1.38 -11.74
C ARG A 36 -5.38 1.17 -10.25
N LEU A 37 -5.13 -0.03 -9.72
CA LEU A 37 -5.24 -0.35 -8.30
C LEU A 37 -4.23 0.45 -7.47
N SER A 38 -2.96 0.48 -7.88
CA SER A 38 -1.92 1.27 -7.20
C SER A 38 -2.28 2.75 -7.13
N LYS A 39 -2.79 3.33 -8.23
CA LYS A 39 -3.27 4.73 -8.24
C LYS A 39 -4.45 4.97 -7.29
N ILE A 40 -5.33 3.98 -7.10
CA ILE A 40 -6.45 4.07 -6.18
C ILE A 40 -5.96 4.00 -4.73
N GLU A 41 -5.07 3.07 -4.43
CA GLU A 41 -4.46 2.90 -3.10
C GLU A 41 -3.68 4.14 -2.67
N GLU A 42 -2.86 4.71 -3.57
CA GLU A 42 -2.13 5.95 -3.34
C GLU A 42 -3.07 7.12 -3.01
N ARG A 43 -4.16 7.27 -3.78
CA ARG A 43 -5.16 8.33 -3.54
C ARG A 43 -5.90 8.09 -2.22
N TYR A 44 -6.25 6.84 -1.91
CA TYR A 44 -6.91 6.49 -0.67
C TYR A 44 -6.03 6.82 0.54
N PHE A 45 -4.77 6.40 0.53
CA PHE A 45 -3.80 6.70 1.59
C PHE A 45 -3.49 8.21 1.69
N SER A 46 -3.46 8.92 0.56
CA SER A 46 -3.25 10.36 0.54
C SER A 46 -4.39 11.12 1.20
N ASN A 47 -5.64 10.73 0.90
CA ASN A 47 -6.86 11.38 1.41
C ASN A 47 -7.25 10.95 2.83
N LYS A 48 -6.75 9.82 3.33
CA LYS A 48 -7.06 9.36 4.68
C LYS A 48 -6.44 10.30 5.71
N GLU A 49 -7.30 11.04 6.41
CA GLU A 49 -6.86 11.99 7.45
C GLU A 49 -6.48 11.27 8.75
N MET A 50 -7.18 10.18 9.08
CA MET A 50 -6.97 9.38 10.29
C MET A 50 -6.29 8.05 9.99
N LEU A 51 -5.09 7.86 10.50
CA LEU A 51 -4.31 6.65 10.38
C LEU A 51 -4.54 5.73 11.59
N THR A 52 -4.45 4.43 11.37
CA THR A 52 -4.43 3.39 12.41
C THR A 52 -3.01 3.14 12.90
N THR A 53 -2.84 2.43 14.02
CA THR A 53 -1.53 2.01 14.52
C THR A 53 -0.68 1.29 13.47
N THR A 54 -1.30 0.44 12.66
CA THR A 54 -0.63 -0.28 11.56
C THR A 54 -0.09 0.69 10.52
N GLU A 55 -0.93 1.62 10.06
CA GLU A 55 -0.56 2.59 9.02
C GLU A 55 0.51 3.56 9.50
N VAL A 56 0.49 3.97 10.78
CA VAL A 56 1.53 4.82 11.36
C VAL A 56 2.85 4.06 11.51
N ALA A 57 2.80 2.79 11.92
CA ALA A 57 3.99 1.94 12.01
C ALA A 57 4.66 1.80 10.64
N GLU A 58 3.87 1.54 9.60
CA GLU A 58 4.34 1.49 8.22
C GLU A 58 4.88 2.84 7.74
N TYR A 59 4.15 3.92 7.99
CA TYR A 59 4.53 5.28 7.59
C TYR A 59 5.85 5.75 8.23
N LEU A 60 6.08 5.41 9.50
CA LEU A 60 7.29 5.78 10.23
C LEU A 60 8.44 4.76 10.04
N GLY A 61 8.18 3.61 9.42
CA GLY A 61 9.16 2.53 9.27
C GLY A 61 9.56 1.87 10.59
N VAL A 62 8.62 1.77 11.54
CA VAL A 62 8.85 1.21 12.88
C VAL A 62 7.86 0.08 13.17
N SER A 63 8.12 -0.71 14.22
CA SER A 63 7.19 -1.76 14.64
C SER A 63 5.92 -1.19 15.31
N GLN A 64 4.79 -1.89 15.21
CA GLN A 64 3.57 -1.50 15.94
C GLN A 64 3.78 -1.44 17.45
N SER A 65 4.63 -2.31 18.00
CA SER A 65 5.00 -2.29 19.42
C SER A 65 5.67 -0.97 19.83
N GLN A 66 6.52 -0.41 18.97
CA GLN A 66 7.11 0.92 19.21
C GLN A 66 6.04 2.01 19.21
N ILE A 67 5.07 1.96 18.29
CA ILE A 67 3.94 2.90 18.29
C ILE A 67 3.13 2.77 19.58
N TYR A 68 2.80 1.54 20.01
CA TYR A 68 2.09 1.33 21.27
C TYR A 68 2.86 1.91 22.46
N LYS A 69 4.17 1.70 22.53
CA LYS A 69 5.02 2.27 23.57
C LYS A 69 4.96 3.81 23.57
N LEU A 70 5.09 4.44 22.40
CA LEU A 70 4.97 5.89 22.25
C LEU A 70 3.58 6.39 22.69
N THR A 71 2.50 5.68 22.34
CA THR A 71 1.14 6.06 22.76
C THR A 71 0.95 5.93 24.27
N MET A 72 1.46 4.85 24.87
CA MET A 72 1.38 4.61 26.31
C MET A 72 2.15 5.66 27.11
N ASN A 73 3.29 6.10 26.57
CA ASN A 73 4.11 7.16 27.16
C ASN A 73 3.59 8.58 26.87
N MET A 74 2.51 8.74 26.11
CA MET A 74 2.00 10.03 25.63
C MET A 74 3.02 10.83 24.80
N GLU A 75 3.95 10.14 24.14
CA GLU A 75 5.04 10.74 23.36
C GLU A 75 4.66 11.04 21.91
N ILE A 76 3.56 10.45 21.41
CA ILE A 76 3.03 10.62 20.05
C ILE A 76 1.57 11.11 20.12
N PRO A 77 1.17 12.12 19.30
CA PRO A 77 -0.22 12.59 19.28
C PRO A 77 -1.15 11.50 18.77
N HIS A 78 -2.22 11.22 19.51
CA HIS A 78 -3.15 10.15 19.19
C HIS A 78 -4.56 10.40 19.76
N TYR A 79 -5.55 9.72 19.17
CA TYR A 79 -6.97 9.80 19.51
C TYR A 79 -7.50 8.43 19.90
N LYS A 80 -8.37 8.38 20.92
CA LYS A 80 -8.95 7.14 21.44
C LYS A 80 -10.48 7.24 21.66
N PRO A 81 -11.28 7.48 20.61
CA PRO A 81 -12.70 7.83 20.72
C PRO A 81 -13.56 6.76 21.43
N GLN A 82 -13.19 5.47 21.32
CA GLN A 82 -13.93 4.35 21.92
C GLN A 82 -13.08 3.50 22.88
N GLY A 83 -11.92 3.99 23.31
CA GLY A 83 -11.09 3.31 24.32
C GLY A 83 -10.41 2.00 23.89
N LYS A 84 -10.79 1.37 22.77
CA LYS A 84 -10.17 0.14 22.22
C LYS A 84 -9.20 0.41 21.07
N THR A 85 -9.57 1.30 20.15
CA THR A 85 -8.78 1.59 18.96
C THR A 85 -8.10 2.94 19.07
N ILE A 86 -6.86 3.02 18.60
CA ILE A 86 -6.05 4.23 18.55
C ILE A 86 -6.00 4.73 17.11
N TYR A 87 -6.24 6.03 16.93
CA TYR A 87 -6.15 6.73 15.66
C TYR A 87 -5.14 7.88 15.75
N PHE A 88 -4.60 8.28 14.61
CA PHE A 88 -3.59 9.32 14.50
C PHE A 88 -3.97 10.28 13.39
N ASP A 89 -4.11 11.56 13.70
CA ASP A 89 -4.30 12.57 12.68
C ASP A 89 -2.99 12.76 11.90
N LYS A 90 -3.05 12.66 10.57
CA LYS A 90 -1.88 12.74 9.70
C LYS A 90 -1.16 14.09 9.78
N LYS A 91 -1.88 15.20 9.97
CA LYS A 91 -1.29 16.55 10.07
C LYS A 91 -0.57 16.71 11.40
N GLU A 92 -1.15 16.22 12.49
CA GLU A 92 -0.52 16.23 13.81
C GLU A 92 0.72 15.33 13.87
N LEU A 93 0.65 14.14 13.25
CA LEU A 93 1.78 13.24 13.13
C LEU A 93 2.96 13.90 12.41
N LEU A 94 2.70 14.56 11.27
CA LEU A 94 3.72 15.30 10.51
C LEU A 94 4.31 16.46 11.32
N LYS A 95 3.49 17.18 12.07
CA LYS A 95 3.96 18.27 12.95
C LYS A 95 4.85 17.72 14.06
N TRP A 96 4.47 16.60 14.67
CA TRP A 96 5.25 15.91 15.68
C TRP A 96 6.61 15.44 15.15
N MET A 97 6.66 14.85 13.94
CA MET A 97 7.92 14.44 13.31
C MET A 97 8.89 15.61 13.09
N ARG A 98 8.36 16.80 12.79
CA ARG A 98 9.16 18.02 12.57
C ARG A 98 9.65 18.68 13.86
N ASN A 99 9.11 18.29 15.02
CA ASN A 99 9.36 18.97 16.28
C ASN A 99 10.82 18.84 16.76
N ASN A 100 11.56 17.82 16.29
CA ASN A 100 12.98 17.60 16.60
C ASN A 100 13.89 17.92 15.40
N HIS A 101 13.55 18.92 14.59
CA HIS A 101 14.40 19.34 13.48
C HIS A 101 15.75 19.85 14.01
N ILE A 102 16.83 19.12 13.73
CA ILE A 102 18.20 19.55 14.01
C ILE A 102 18.68 20.37 12.83
N THR A 103 18.87 21.68 13.03
CA THR A 103 19.55 22.52 12.04
C THR A 103 21.05 22.27 12.17
N PRO A 104 21.71 21.68 11.16
CA PRO A 104 23.16 21.49 11.22
C PRO A 104 23.85 22.86 11.24
N ALA A 105 24.43 23.22 12.39
CA ALA A 105 25.27 24.40 12.47
C ALA A 105 26.58 24.12 11.73
N ARG A 106 26.88 24.94 10.71
CA ARG A 106 28.20 24.95 10.10
C ARG A 106 29.18 25.43 11.18
N LYS A 107 30.11 24.56 11.60
CA LYS A 107 31.22 24.98 12.44
C LYS A 107 32.09 25.90 11.60
N ASP A 108 31.83 27.20 11.68
CA ASP A 108 32.80 28.18 11.21
C ASP A 108 33.97 28.15 12.19
N SER A 109 35.09 27.63 11.71
CA SER A 109 36.39 27.62 12.37
C SER A 109 36.85 29.07 12.59
N ALA A 110 36.31 29.75 13.59
CA ALA A 110 36.82 31.05 14.02
C ALA A 110 37.97 30.85 15.01
N ASN A 111 39.14 30.69 14.41
CA ASN A 111 40.46 30.87 15.01
C ASN A 111 40.59 32.29 15.59
N LYS A 112 40.72 32.45 16.92
CA LYS A 112 41.60 33.46 17.55
C LYS A 112 41.82 33.17 19.02
#